data_AF-A0A2E1ZFW3-F1
#
_entry.id   AF-A0A2E1ZFW3-F1
#
_cell.length_a   1.000
_cell.length_b   1.000
_cell.length_c   1.000
_cell.angle_alpha   90.00
_cell.angle_beta   90.00
_cell.angle_gamma   90.00
#
_symmetry.space_group_name_H-M   'P 1'
#
loop_
_entity.id
_entity.type
_entity.pdbx_description
1 polymer ?
#
loop_
_entity_poly.entity_id
_entity_poly.type
_entity_poly.pdbx_seq_one_letter_code
_entity_poly.pdbx_strand_id
1 'polypeptide(L)'
;PGSFGNMTIDANIEIWQFVSRYDINGLIGCITTSINENNGQNDNKQLIKIVDLLGRESKDFKNQPVFYIYDDGTVDKKIIIE
;
A
#
# COMPACT_ATOMS: atom_id res chain seq x y z
N PRO A 1 -33.75 -37.19 -23.87
CA PRO A 1 -34.20 -36.01 -23.09
C PRO A 1 -33.36 -35.83 -21.82
N GLY A 2 -32.49 -34.82 -21.66
CA GLY A 2 -32.17 -33.66 -22.46
C GLY A 2 -30.85 -33.05 -21.99
N SER A 3 -30.22 -32.33 -22.91
CA SER A 3 -29.18 -31.31 -22.76
C SER A 3 -28.06 -31.57 -21.74
N PHE A 4 -26.99 -32.22 -22.21
CA PHE A 4 -25.64 -31.86 -21.77
C PHE A 4 -25.43 -30.39 -22.15
N GLY A 5 -25.73 -29.50 -21.21
CA GLY A 5 -25.52 -28.07 -21.37
C GLY A 5 -24.04 -27.84 -21.56
N ASN A 6 -23.64 -27.59 -22.81
CA ASN A 6 -22.37 -26.99 -23.13
C ASN A 6 -22.34 -25.58 -22.52
N MET A 7 -21.98 -25.49 -21.25
CA MET A 7 -21.55 -24.24 -20.64
C MET A 7 -20.15 -23.96 -21.16
N THR A 8 -20.04 -23.58 -22.44
CA THR A 8 -18.92 -22.79 -22.90
C THR A 8 -19.11 -21.42 -22.25
N ILE A 9 -18.73 -21.29 -20.97
CA ILE A 9 -18.28 -19.99 -20.49
C ILE A 9 -17.17 -19.65 -21.47
N ASP A 10 -17.44 -18.71 -22.37
CA ASP A 10 -16.40 -18.13 -23.18
C ASP A 10 -15.50 -17.38 -22.19
N ALA A 11 -14.57 -18.12 -21.59
CA ALA A 11 -13.72 -17.63 -20.50
C ALA A 11 -13.01 -16.35 -20.91
N ASN A 12 -12.79 -16.18 -22.21
CA ASN A 12 -12.29 -14.96 -22.81
C ASN A 12 -13.19 -13.76 -22.49
N ILE A 13 -14.51 -13.85 -22.73
CA ILE A 13 -15.46 -12.76 -22.47
C ILE A 13 -15.47 -12.39 -20.99
N GLU A 14 -15.52 -13.37 -20.08
CA GLU A 14 -15.52 -13.09 -18.65
C GLU A 14 -14.20 -12.49 -18.16
N ILE A 15 -13.06 -12.95 -18.70
CA ILE A 15 -11.75 -12.36 -18.41
C ILE A 15 -11.71 -10.90 -18.87
N TRP A 16 -12.20 -10.58 -20.08
CA TRP A 16 -12.24 -9.21 -20.58
C TRP A 16 -13.17 -8.32 -19.77
N GLN A 17 -14.32 -8.83 -19.32
CA GLN A 17 -15.23 -8.12 -18.43
C GLN A 17 -14.61 -7.83 -17.06
N PHE A 18 -13.81 -8.76 -16.53
CA PHE A 18 -13.09 -8.56 -15.27
C PHE A 18 -12.00 -7.49 -15.39
N VAL A 19 -11.10 -7.61 -16.38
CA VAL A 19 -9.97 -6.68 -16.53
C VAL A 19 -10.40 -5.27 -16.92
N SER A 20 -11.54 -5.12 -17.60
CA SER A 20 -12.11 -3.81 -17.98
C SER A 20 -12.51 -2.94 -16.79
N ARG A 21 -12.54 -3.50 -15.57
CA ARG A 21 -12.81 -2.75 -14.34
C ARG A 21 -11.57 -2.04 -13.79
N TYR A 22 -10.38 -2.25 -14.36
CA TYR A 22 -9.13 -1.73 -13.82
C TYR A 22 -8.39 -0.84 -14.84
N ASP A 23 -7.73 0.20 -14.35
CA ASP A 23 -6.75 1.00 -15.09
C ASP A 23 -5.34 0.83 -14.47
N ILE A 24 -4.36 1.61 -14.95
CA ILE A 24 -2.99 1.60 -14.41
C ILE A 24 -2.90 2.00 -12.93
N ASN A 25 -3.93 2.63 -12.38
CA ASN A 25 -4.01 3.11 -11.00
C ASN A 25 -4.85 2.17 -10.11
N GLY A 26 -5.43 1.11 -10.64
CA GLY A 26 -6.27 0.15 -9.91
C GLY A 26 -7.71 0.12 -10.38
N LEU A 27 -8.67 -0.13 -9.48
CA LEU A 27 -10.08 -0.30 -9.83
C LEU A 27 -10.70 1.04 -10.30
N ILE A 28 -11.25 1.10 -11.51
CA ILE A 28 -11.93 2.27 -12.07
C ILE A 28 -13.17 2.59 -11.22
N GLY A 29 -13.30 3.84 -10.78
CA GLY A 29 -14.44 4.28 -9.96
C GLY A 29 -14.31 3.91 -8.47
N CYS A 30 -13.25 3.20 -8.08
CA CYS A 30 -12.75 3.27 -6.70
C CYS A 30 -12.17 4.67 -6.53
N ILE A 31 -12.99 5.61 -6.06
CA ILE A 31 -12.42 6.75 -5.35
C ILE A 31 -11.69 6.10 -4.19
N THR A 32 -10.36 6.04 -4.24
CA THR A 32 -9.59 5.85 -3.03
C THR A 32 -10.10 6.94 -2.11
N THR A 33 -10.94 6.59 -1.14
CA THR A 33 -10.86 7.26 0.13
C THR A 33 -9.46 6.90 0.61
N SER A 34 -8.44 7.58 0.08
CA SER A 34 -7.42 8.14 0.93
C SER A 34 -8.25 8.80 2.00
N ILE A 35 -8.47 8.08 3.10
CA ILE A 35 -8.95 8.70 4.31
C ILE A 35 -7.88 9.75 4.50
N ASN A 36 -8.20 10.97 4.11
CA ASN A 36 -7.37 12.10 4.41
C ASN A 36 -7.61 12.21 5.90
N GLU A 37 -6.80 11.48 6.67
CA GLU A 37 -6.80 11.49 8.12
C GLU A 37 -6.26 12.85 8.54
N ASN A 38 -6.96 13.92 8.16
CA ASN A 38 -6.76 15.24 8.70
C ASN A 38 -7.32 15.20 10.12
N ASN A 39 -6.43 14.74 10.98
CA ASN A 39 -6.11 15.40 12.24
C ASN A 39 -7.26 15.53 13.24
N GLY A 40 -7.51 14.42 13.94
CA GLY A 40 -8.33 14.40 15.16
C GLY A 40 -7.84 13.40 16.20
N GLN A 41 -6.70 12.74 16.00
CA GLN A 41 -6.10 11.83 16.97
C GLN A 41 -4.76 12.40 17.40
N ASN A 42 -4.78 13.25 18.43
CA ASN A 42 -3.65 13.62 19.27
C ASN A 42 -2.28 13.62 18.55
N ASP A 43 -1.91 14.78 18.00
CA ASP A 43 -0.66 15.10 17.27
C ASP A 43 0.69 14.78 18.00
N ASN A 44 0.67 14.00 19.08
CA ASN A 44 1.82 13.64 19.89
C ASN A 44 2.36 12.27 19.50
N LYS A 45 2.68 12.10 18.24
CA LYS A 45 3.36 10.89 17.76
C LYS A 45 4.76 10.83 18.35
N GLN A 46 5.02 9.91 19.29
CA GLN A 46 6.30 9.84 19.97
C GLN A 46 7.24 8.94 19.18
N LEU A 47 8.40 9.50 18.80
CA LEU A 47 9.45 8.71 18.17
C LEU A 47 10.03 7.71 19.19
N ILE A 48 9.85 6.42 18.92
CA ILE A 48 10.42 5.35 19.76
C ILE A 48 11.84 5.05 19.31
N LYS A 49 12.06 4.88 18.00
CA LYS A 49 13.34 4.38 17.49
C LYS A 49 13.62 4.82 16.06
N ILE A 50 14.90 5.03 15.77
CA ILE A 50 15.40 5.17 14.40
C ILE A 50 16.31 3.99 14.11
N VAL A 51 16.03 3.27 13.01
CA VAL A 51 16.83 2.11 12.60
C VAL A 51 17.19 2.16 11.12
N ASP A 52 18.30 1.52 10.76
CA ASP A 52 18.65 1.25 9.37
C ASP A 52 17.84 0.07 8.79
N LEU A 53 18.12 -0.29 7.53
CA LEU A 53 17.49 -1.43 6.86
C LEU A 53 17.68 -2.77 7.58
N LEU A 54 18.72 -2.91 8.38
CA LEU A 54 19.03 -4.13 9.14
C LEU A 54 18.51 -4.07 10.59
N GLY A 55 17.74 -3.04 10.96
CA GLY A 55 17.19 -2.88 12.30
C GLY A 55 18.21 -2.38 13.34
N ARG A 56 19.38 -1.89 12.92
CA ARG A 56 20.42 -1.39 13.80
C ARG A 56 20.21 0.11 14.06
N GLU A 57 20.52 0.55 15.28
CA GLU A 57 20.60 1.97 15.59
C GLU A 57 21.86 2.54 14.94
N SER A 58 21.67 3.28 13.84
CA SER A 58 22.80 3.89 13.12
C SER A 58 23.16 5.24 13.75
N LYS A 59 24.45 5.52 13.89
CA LYS A 59 24.97 6.84 14.29
C LYS A 59 25.03 7.82 13.11
N ASP A 60 25.18 7.28 11.89
CA ASP A 60 25.20 8.04 10.65
C ASP A 60 23.92 7.78 9.87
N PHE A 61 23.26 8.85 9.41
CA PHE A 61 22.00 8.75 8.66
C PHE A 61 22.13 9.21 7.21
N LYS A 62 23.35 9.56 6.77
CA LYS A 62 23.64 10.05 5.42
C LYS A 62 23.73 8.90 4.42
N ASN A 63 23.23 9.15 3.22
CA ASN A 63 23.30 8.31 2.03
C ASN A 63 22.74 6.88 2.23
N GLN A 64 21.88 6.67 3.23
CA GLN A 64 21.25 5.38 3.49
C GLN A 64 19.78 5.52 3.91
N PRO A 65 18.94 4.51 3.61
CA PRO A 65 17.55 4.49 4.06
C PRO A 65 17.45 4.23 5.55
N VAL A 66 16.64 5.05 6.23
CA VAL A 66 16.37 4.97 7.66
C VAL A 66 14.86 4.94 7.93
N PHE A 67 14.47 4.23 8.99
CA PHE A 67 13.09 4.07 9.41
C PHE A 67 12.88 4.73 10.78
N TYR A 68 11.88 5.59 10.87
CA TYR A 68 11.42 6.24 12.10
C TYR A 68 10.20 5.48 12.59
N ILE A 69 10.33 4.80 13.72
CA ILE A 69 9.29 3.96 14.34
C ILE A 69 8.67 4.77 15.48
N TYR A 70 7.34 4.86 15.46
CA TYR A 70 6.58 5.62 16.43
C TYR A 70 5.74 4.73 17.36
N ASP A 71 5.25 5.31 18.45
CA ASP A 71 4.46 4.63 19.48
C ASP A 71 3.06 4.20 19.05
N ASP A 72 2.49 4.90 18.07
CA ASP A 72 1.25 4.53 17.39
C ASP A 72 1.42 3.35 16.41
N GLY A 73 2.63 2.80 16.27
CA GLY A 73 2.94 1.67 15.39
C GLY A 73 3.16 2.03 13.93
N THR A 74 3.07 3.31 13.56
CA THR A 74 3.37 3.76 12.20
C THR A 74 4.88 3.90 11.99
N VAL A 75 5.30 3.94 10.72
CA VAL A 75 6.72 4.02 10.33
C VAL A 75 6.93 4.99 9.17
N ASP A 76 7.85 5.93 9.32
CA ASP A 76 8.29 6.80 8.21
C ASP A 76 9.64 6.34 7.65
N LYS A 77 9.76 6.32 6.32
CA LYS A 77 11.03 6.01 5.62
C LYS A 77 11.66 7.28 5.06
N LYS A 78 12.93 7.53 5.37
CA LYS A 78 13.68 8.71 4.87
C LYS A 78 15.05 8.31 4.31
N ILE A 79 15.56 9.09 3.37
CA ILE A 79 16.95 9.03 2.87
C ILE A 79 17.49 10.45 2.98
N ILE A 80 18.56 10.64 3.74
CA ILE A 80 19.23 11.93 3.88
C ILE A 80 20.42 11.90 2.93
N ILE A 81 20.46 12.81 1.96
CA ILE A 81 21.56 12.94 0.99
C ILE A 81 22.33 14.22 1.34
N GLU A 82 23.66 14.15 1.34
CA GLU A 82 24.56 15.31 1.42
C GLU A 82 24.96 15.82 0.03
#